data_AF-A0AAW4VGP4-F1
#
_entry.id   AF-A0AAW4VGP4-F1
#
_cell.length_a   1.000
_cell.length_b   1.000
_cell.length_c   1.000
_cell.angle_alpha   90.00
_cell.angle_beta   90.00
_cell.angle_gamma   90.00
#
_symmetry.space_group_name_H-M   'P 1'
#
loop_
_entity.id
_entity.type
_entity.pdbx_description
1 polymer ?
#
loop_
_entity_poly.entity_id
_entity_poly.type
_entity_poly.pdbx_seq_one_letter_code
_entity_poly.pdbx_strand_id
1 'polypeptide(L)'
;MNIDQLHEKIISTMQDKGIYDGKIDYILQKDLDNKGHQYVCYISRKTEIEELYSIIIDTTGKIHSFDVANWDFNIDDFLFKDLENDYEILEMNADTHYGVWFQIDEMREEINYTDGLQNYLSYCKKNHIDKNFMKLFYKEIDVMDLYQEKNGNYKIIASFDIGNSSVVLGYNEKSPSPYVTWKTTPDRKNGYYTGHYGVTKESAFNDYKKRCKECFNEHLNKESQKLGIKDKCNKGVER
;
A
#
# COMPACT_ATOMS: atom_id res chain seq x y z
N MET A 1 -22.53 4.44 -0.08
CA MET A 1 -22.30 5.88 0.18
C MET A 1 -21.07 6.27 -0.61
N ASN A 2 -21.10 7.38 -1.36
CA ASN A 2 -19.87 7.85 -2.02
C ASN A 2 -19.01 8.66 -1.03
N ILE A 3 -17.81 9.06 -1.43
CA ILE A 3 -16.85 9.76 -0.55
C ILE A 3 -17.36 11.12 -0.08
N ASP A 4 -18.01 11.89 -0.96
CA ASP A 4 -18.55 13.21 -0.63
C ASP A 4 -19.66 13.10 0.44
N GLN A 5 -20.58 12.14 0.27
CA GLN A 5 -21.63 11.86 1.25
C GLN A 5 -21.06 11.39 2.60
N LEU A 6 -19.96 10.63 2.56
CA LEU A 6 -19.27 10.20 3.78
C LEU A 6 -18.68 11.41 4.51
N HIS A 7 -18.00 12.31 3.80
CA HIS A 7 -17.45 13.54 4.34
C HIS A 7 -18.53 14.43 4.94
N GLU A 8 -19.62 14.68 4.22
CA GLU A 8 -20.75 15.46 4.73
C GLU A 8 -21.30 14.87 6.03
N LYS A 9 -21.42 13.54 6.10
CA LYS A 9 -21.92 12.84 7.28
C LYS A 9 -20.97 12.92 8.47
N ILE A 10 -19.65 12.78 8.24
CA ILE A 10 -18.62 12.95 9.28
C ILE A 10 -18.66 14.40 9.80
N ILE A 11 -18.67 15.39 8.91
CA ILE A 11 -18.70 16.82 9.27
C ILE A 11 -19.97 17.16 10.07
N SER A 12 -21.14 16.71 9.63
CA SER A 12 -22.39 16.92 10.36
C SER A 12 -22.33 16.32 11.77
N THR A 13 -21.77 15.11 11.89
CA THR A 13 -21.62 14.42 13.19
C THR A 13 -20.68 15.20 14.12
N MET A 14 -19.57 15.72 13.59
CA MET A 14 -18.66 16.57 14.35
C MET A 14 -19.35 17.84 14.86
N GLN A 15 -20.13 18.51 14.00
CA GLN A 15 -20.86 19.73 14.34
C GLN A 15 -21.93 19.47 15.42
N ASP A 16 -22.67 18.37 15.33
CA ASP A 16 -23.65 17.96 16.35
C ASP A 16 -23.01 17.71 17.72
N LYS A 17 -21.71 17.38 17.73
CA LYS A 17 -20.89 17.18 18.92
C LYS A 17 -20.15 18.44 19.38
N GLY A 18 -20.34 19.57 18.70
CA GLY A 18 -19.68 20.83 19.00
C GLY A 18 -18.23 20.94 18.53
N ILE A 19 -17.78 20.03 17.66
CA ILE A 19 -16.42 20.00 17.11
C ILE A 19 -16.43 20.74 15.77
N TYR A 20 -16.07 22.03 15.78
CA TYR A 20 -16.13 22.89 14.59
C TYR A 20 -14.79 23.08 13.88
N ASP A 21 -13.69 22.79 14.56
CA ASP A 21 -12.32 22.99 14.09
C ASP A 21 -11.59 21.68 13.75
N GLY A 22 -12.28 20.55 13.87
CA GLY A 22 -11.70 19.22 13.66
C GLY A 22 -11.17 19.02 12.24
N LYS A 23 -10.04 18.30 12.15
CA LYS A 23 -9.38 17.89 10.92
C LYS A 23 -9.43 16.37 10.83
N ILE A 24 -9.93 15.84 9.73
CA ILE A 24 -9.87 14.40 9.46
C ILE A 24 -8.40 14.01 9.26
N ASP A 25 -7.93 13.09 10.10
CA ASP A 25 -6.58 12.53 10.02
C ASP A 25 -6.53 11.41 9.00
N TYR A 26 -7.43 10.44 9.15
CA TYR A 26 -7.60 9.35 8.22
C TYR A 26 -8.99 8.73 8.30
N ILE A 27 -9.38 8.07 7.21
CA ILE A 27 -10.59 7.29 7.06
C ILE A 27 -10.20 5.88 6.63
N LEU A 28 -10.66 4.90 7.39
CA LEU A 28 -10.57 3.49 7.07
C LEU A 28 -11.93 2.98 6.56
N GLN A 29 -11.90 2.05 5.62
CA GLN A 29 -13.07 1.36 5.09
C GLN A 29 -12.90 -0.14 5.22
N LYS A 30 -13.93 -0.84 5.69
CA LYS A 30 -14.03 -2.30 5.62
C LYS A 30 -15.25 -2.71 4.82
N ASP A 31 -15.02 -3.55 3.83
CA ASP A 31 -16.07 -4.13 3.00
C ASP A 31 -16.63 -5.38 3.68
N LEU A 32 -17.93 -5.38 3.94
CA LEU A 32 -18.65 -6.52 4.51
C LEU A 32 -19.54 -7.10 3.42
N ASP A 33 -19.13 -8.25 2.88
CA ASP A 33 -19.76 -8.95 1.75
C ASP A 33 -21.29 -8.84 1.78
N ASN A 34 -21.85 -8.20 0.74
CA ASN A 34 -23.29 -7.99 0.52
C ASN A 34 -24.03 -7.17 1.62
N LYS A 35 -23.31 -6.62 2.61
CA LYS A 35 -23.87 -5.81 3.71
C LYS A 35 -23.47 -4.34 3.61
N GLY A 36 -22.56 -3.98 2.70
CA GLY A 36 -22.09 -2.62 2.50
C GLY A 36 -20.76 -2.36 3.19
N HIS A 37 -20.50 -1.09 3.49
CA HIS A 37 -19.21 -0.64 4.01
C HIS A 37 -19.34 -0.21 5.47
N GLN A 38 -18.33 -0.54 6.26
CA GLN A 38 -18.09 0.07 7.56
C GLN A 38 -16.96 1.10 7.41
N TYR A 39 -17.08 2.23 8.11
CA TYR A 39 -16.07 3.28 8.11
C TYR A 39 -15.61 3.57 9.53
N VAL A 40 -14.31 3.82 9.70
CA VAL A 40 -13.70 4.33 10.93
C VAL A 40 -12.94 5.59 10.56
N CYS A 41 -13.24 6.70 11.23
CA CYS A 41 -12.62 8.00 10.98
C CYS A 41 -11.98 8.50 12.26
N TYR A 42 -10.74 8.98 12.16
CA TYR A 42 -10.04 9.64 13.25
C TYR A 42 -9.83 11.11 12.92
N ILE A 43 -10.07 11.96 13.91
CA ILE A 43 -10.12 13.41 13.77
C ILE A 43 -9.30 14.05 14.88
N SER A 44 -8.41 14.97 14.52
CA SER A 44 -7.69 15.82 15.47
C SER A 44 -8.38 17.18 15.61
N ARG A 45 -8.42 17.75 16.81
CA ARG A 45 -8.88 19.14 17.05
C ARG A 45 -7.70 20.10 16.93
N LYS A 46 -7.92 21.31 16.39
CA LYS A 46 -6.85 22.30 16.19
C LYS A 46 -6.54 23.08 17.46
N THR A 47 -7.54 23.34 18.29
CA THR A 47 -7.40 24.22 19.46
C THR A 47 -7.10 23.48 20.75
N GLU A 48 -7.38 22.19 20.80
CA GLU A 48 -7.11 21.32 21.93
C GLU A 48 -5.93 20.43 21.56
N ILE A 49 -4.76 20.79 22.09
CA ILE A 49 -3.69 19.82 22.23
C ILE A 49 -4.35 18.69 23.04
N GLU A 50 -4.28 17.45 22.55
CA GLU A 50 -4.48 16.22 23.34
C GLU A 50 -5.79 15.42 23.20
N GLU A 51 -6.78 15.83 22.37
CA GLU A 51 -7.98 15.01 22.15
C GLU A 51 -8.14 14.57 20.70
N LEU A 52 -8.09 13.25 20.48
CA LEU A 52 -8.48 12.60 19.23
C LEU A 52 -9.95 12.21 19.33
N TYR A 53 -10.65 12.27 18.20
CA TYR A 53 -12.05 11.89 18.12
C TYR A 53 -12.24 10.79 17.09
N SER A 54 -12.94 9.72 17.47
CA SER A 54 -13.26 8.62 16.55
C SER A 54 -14.74 8.64 16.19
N ILE A 55 -15.03 8.43 14.90
CA ILE A 55 -16.37 8.22 14.37
C ILE A 55 -16.39 6.90 13.60
N ILE A 56 -17.24 5.98 14.03
CA ILE A 56 -17.52 4.71 13.37
C ILE A 56 -18.91 4.78 12.75
N ILE A 57 -19.00 4.50 11.45
CA ILE A 57 -20.26 4.39 10.72
C ILE A 57 -20.41 2.93 10.31
N ASP A 58 -21.42 2.26 10.86
CA ASP A 58 -21.68 0.86 10.53
C ASP A 58 -22.38 0.70 9.17
N THR A 59 -22.56 -0.55 8.76
CA THR A 59 -23.21 -0.91 7.49
C THR A 59 -24.66 -0.44 7.36
N THR A 60 -25.34 -0.19 8.47
CA THR A 60 -26.71 0.37 8.50
C THR A 60 -26.72 1.89 8.43
N GLY A 61 -25.54 2.51 8.49
CA GLY A 61 -25.35 3.95 8.58
C GLY A 61 -25.51 4.49 9.99
N LYS A 62 -25.61 3.64 11.01
CA LYS A 62 -25.64 4.07 12.41
C LYS A 62 -24.26 4.56 12.82
N ILE A 63 -24.25 5.62 13.59
CA ILE A 63 -23.04 6.33 14.00
C ILE A 63 -22.73 5.99 15.46
N HIS A 64 -21.49 5.62 15.70
CA HIS A 64 -20.88 5.48 17.01
C HIS A 64 -19.69 6.43 17.08
N SER A 65 -19.57 7.19 18.17
CA SER A 65 -18.52 8.21 18.27
C SER A 65 -18.01 8.30 19.70
N PHE A 66 -16.71 8.48 19.88
CA PHE A 66 -16.09 8.52 21.20
C PHE A 66 -14.79 9.34 21.16
N ASP A 67 -14.47 9.95 22.31
CA ASP A 67 -13.19 10.61 22.53
C ASP A 67 -12.10 9.56 22.77
N VAL A 68 -10.92 9.83 22.24
CA VAL A 68 -9.71 9.02 22.38
C VAL A 68 -8.68 9.87 23.09
N ALA A 69 -8.30 9.44 24.30
CA ALA A 69 -7.29 10.15 25.08
C ALA A 69 -5.92 10.01 24.42
N ASN A 70 -5.14 11.11 24.39
CA ASN A 70 -3.79 11.12 23.84
C ASN A 70 -2.86 10.03 24.40
N TRP A 71 -2.93 9.76 25.70
CA TRP A 71 -2.05 8.81 26.39
C TRP A 71 -2.37 7.36 26.06
N ASP A 72 -3.59 7.10 25.56
CA ASP A 72 -4.03 5.78 25.12
C ASP A 72 -3.72 5.58 23.62
N PHE A 73 -3.65 6.66 22.86
CA PHE A 73 -3.46 6.60 21.42
C PHE A 73 -2.07 6.11 21.02
N ASN A 74 -2.05 5.04 20.23
CA ASN A 74 -0.86 4.52 19.57
C ASN A 74 -1.24 3.96 18.19
N ILE A 75 -0.34 4.05 17.20
CA ILE A 75 -0.65 3.57 15.83
C ILE A 75 -0.84 2.06 15.73
N ASP A 76 -0.29 1.27 16.67
CA ASP A 76 -0.38 -0.18 16.64
C ASP A 76 -1.82 -0.63 16.89
N ASP A 77 -2.45 -0.15 17.98
CA ASP A 77 -3.83 -0.49 18.33
C ASP A 77 -4.89 0.26 17.50
N PHE A 78 -4.61 1.49 17.06
CA PHE A 78 -5.62 2.35 16.43
C PHE A 78 -5.57 2.37 14.89
N LEU A 79 -4.45 1.96 14.29
CA LEU A 79 -4.31 1.87 12.83
C LEU A 79 -3.96 0.43 12.41
N PHE A 80 -2.85 -0.13 12.88
CA PHE A 80 -2.38 -1.42 12.37
C PHE A 80 -3.32 -2.57 12.72
N LYS A 81 -3.88 -2.58 13.91
CA LYS A 81 -4.94 -3.52 14.28
C LYS A 81 -6.11 -3.52 13.30
N ASP A 82 -6.60 -2.34 12.90
CA ASP A 82 -7.71 -2.25 11.95
C ASP A 82 -7.27 -2.73 10.56
N LEU A 83 -6.09 -2.32 10.10
CA LEU A 83 -5.54 -2.77 8.81
C LEU A 83 -5.29 -4.28 8.75
N GLU A 84 -4.95 -4.91 9.88
CA GLU A 84 -4.83 -6.37 10.00
C GLU A 84 -6.20 -7.04 9.99
N ASN A 85 -7.25 -6.34 10.43
CA ASN A 85 -8.64 -6.77 10.43
C ASN A 85 -9.40 -6.31 9.17
N ASP A 86 -8.78 -6.41 7.99
CA ASP A 86 -9.36 -6.15 6.67
C ASP A 86 -9.86 -4.72 6.41
N TYR A 87 -9.49 -3.74 7.23
CA TYR A 87 -9.71 -2.35 6.87
C TYR A 87 -8.65 -1.90 5.85
N GLU A 88 -9.09 -1.06 4.91
CA GLU A 88 -8.23 -0.38 3.95
C GLU A 88 -8.23 1.12 4.23
N ILE A 89 -7.10 1.78 3.96
CA ILE A 89 -7.01 3.24 4.04
C ILE A 89 -7.74 3.82 2.83
N LEU A 90 -8.85 4.51 3.10
CA LEU A 90 -9.58 5.25 2.09
C LEU A 90 -8.95 6.62 1.86
N GLU A 91 -8.62 7.32 2.95
CA GLU A 91 -7.94 8.61 2.94
C GLU A 91 -7.03 8.73 4.16
N MET A 92 -5.90 9.41 4.00
CA MET A 92 -5.03 9.82 5.09
C MET A 92 -4.28 11.07 4.68
N ASN A 93 -4.22 12.07 5.56
CA ASN A 93 -3.56 13.32 5.24
C ASN A 93 -2.03 13.20 5.39
N ALA A 94 -1.32 14.14 4.75
CA ALA A 94 0.13 14.11 4.63
C ALA A 94 0.85 14.20 6.00
N ASP A 95 0.34 15.03 6.93
CA ASP A 95 0.90 15.17 8.28
C ASP A 95 0.69 13.89 9.10
N THR A 96 -0.46 13.24 8.94
CA THR A 96 -0.76 11.96 9.58
C THR A 96 0.18 10.86 9.08
N HIS A 97 0.45 10.78 7.77
CA HIS A 97 1.45 9.84 7.25
C HIS A 97 2.83 10.03 7.86
N TYR A 98 3.26 11.29 8.00
CA TYR A 98 4.51 11.63 8.67
C TYR A 98 4.50 11.21 10.15
N GLY A 99 3.41 11.48 10.88
CA GLY A 99 3.24 11.07 12.27
C GLY A 99 3.27 9.55 12.46
N VAL A 100 2.66 8.79 11.55
CA VAL A 100 2.72 7.33 11.55
C VAL A 100 4.16 6.84 11.31
N TRP A 101 4.87 7.39 10.32
CA TRP A 101 6.27 7.02 10.07
C TRP A 101 7.18 7.35 11.25
N PHE A 102 6.97 8.50 11.89
CA PHE A 102 7.69 8.87 13.10
C PHE A 102 7.46 7.86 14.23
N GLN A 103 6.21 7.47 14.49
CA GLN A 103 5.93 6.47 15.52
C GLN A 103 6.54 5.11 15.17
N ILE A 104 6.41 4.62 13.93
CA ILE A 104 7.05 3.38 13.47
C ILE A 104 8.56 3.42 13.74
N ASP A 105 9.22 4.52 13.40
CA ASP A 105 10.67 4.68 13.58
C ASP A 105 11.10 4.59 15.05
N GLU A 106 10.29 5.11 15.97
CA GLU A 106 10.57 5.07 17.41
C GLU A 106 10.23 3.71 18.05
N MET A 107 9.21 3.00 17.55
CA MET A 107 8.68 1.77 18.17
C MET A 107 8.96 0.49 17.36
N ARG A 108 9.97 0.48 16.48
CA ARG A 108 10.23 -0.61 15.50
C ARG A 108 10.17 -2.04 16.06
N GLU A 109 10.62 -2.24 17.29
CA GLU A 109 10.68 -3.56 17.94
C GLU A 109 9.45 -3.88 18.80
N GLU A 110 8.55 -2.92 19.00
CA GLU A 110 7.39 -3.01 19.90
C GLU A 110 6.05 -3.14 19.16
N ILE A 111 6.07 -3.15 17.83
CA ILE A 111 4.87 -3.30 16.98
C ILE A 111 4.34 -4.75 17.07
N ASN A 112 3.09 -4.90 17.52
CA ASN A 112 2.41 -6.18 17.67
C ASN A 112 1.64 -6.57 16.41
N TYR A 113 0.95 -5.64 15.76
CA TYR A 113 0.11 -5.91 14.58
C TYR A 113 0.96 -5.83 13.30
N THR A 114 1.87 -6.80 13.17
CA THR A 114 2.88 -6.80 12.10
C THR A 114 2.30 -6.93 10.70
N ASP A 115 1.19 -7.65 10.51
CA ASP A 115 0.54 -7.73 9.21
C ASP A 115 -0.19 -6.42 8.89
N GLY A 116 -0.77 -5.76 9.90
CA GLY A 116 -1.27 -4.38 9.80
C GLY A 116 -0.21 -3.37 9.36
N LEU A 117 1.00 -3.44 9.94
CA LEU A 117 2.16 -2.64 9.50
C LEU A 117 2.49 -2.92 8.03
N GLN A 118 2.53 -4.18 7.60
CA GLN A 118 2.81 -4.52 6.20
C GLN A 118 1.73 -3.99 5.25
N ASN A 119 0.46 -4.01 5.65
CA ASN A 119 -0.64 -3.43 4.90
C ASN A 119 -0.48 -1.91 4.75
N TYR A 120 -0.11 -1.21 5.83
CA TYR A 120 0.21 0.22 5.79
C TYR A 120 1.39 0.53 4.84
N LEU A 121 2.52 -0.16 4.98
CA LEU A 121 3.70 0.06 4.14
C LEU A 121 3.43 -0.29 2.66
N SER A 122 2.58 -1.28 2.40
CA SER A 122 2.10 -1.59 1.05
C SER A 122 1.28 -0.43 0.48
N TYR A 123 0.37 0.13 1.27
CA TYR A 123 -0.38 1.34 0.89
C TYR A 123 0.57 2.51 0.59
N CYS A 124 1.57 2.75 1.45
CA CYS A 124 2.55 3.80 1.25
C CYS A 124 3.30 3.62 -0.08
N LYS A 125 3.82 2.41 -0.35
CA LYS A 125 4.51 2.09 -1.61
C LYS A 125 3.64 2.34 -2.83
N LYS A 126 2.37 1.91 -2.80
CA LYS A 126 1.42 2.07 -3.92
C LYS A 126 1.08 3.53 -4.19
N ASN A 127 1.02 4.35 -3.14
CA ASN A 127 0.65 5.77 -3.22
C ASN A 127 1.86 6.72 -3.26
N HIS A 128 3.07 6.20 -3.52
CA HIS A 128 4.31 6.99 -3.57
C HIS A 128 4.62 7.79 -2.31
N ILE A 129 4.18 7.27 -1.15
CA ILE A 129 4.58 7.75 0.16
C ILE A 129 5.88 7.03 0.50
N ASP A 130 6.98 7.62 0.06
CA ASP A 130 8.33 7.06 0.22
C ASP A 130 9.23 8.02 1.01
N LYS A 131 10.50 7.65 1.18
CA LYS A 131 11.49 8.50 1.86
C LYS A 131 11.59 9.91 1.25
N ASN A 132 11.42 10.07 -0.06
CA ASN A 132 11.50 11.39 -0.69
C ASN A 132 10.26 12.23 -0.40
N PHE A 133 9.08 11.62 -0.37
CA PHE A 133 7.88 12.27 0.15
C PHE A 133 8.09 12.73 1.60
N MET A 134 8.70 11.91 2.45
CA MET A 134 8.94 12.26 3.86
C MET A 134 9.95 13.39 4.08
N LYS A 135 10.90 13.60 3.14
CA LYS A 135 11.83 14.74 3.19
C LYS A 135 11.16 16.11 3.08
N LEU A 136 9.88 16.16 2.68
CA LEU A 136 9.11 17.40 2.64
C LEU A 136 8.69 17.87 4.04
N PHE A 137 8.89 17.05 5.07
CA PHE A 137 8.53 17.31 6.46
C PHE A 137 9.77 17.56 7.34
N TYR A 138 9.60 17.50 8.66
CA TYR A 138 10.57 18.01 9.64
C TYR A 138 11.82 17.14 9.84
N LYS A 139 11.67 15.80 9.92
CA LYS A 139 12.76 14.82 10.16
C LYS A 139 12.87 13.88 8.96
N GLU A 140 14.10 13.58 8.54
CA GLU A 140 14.34 12.50 7.56
C GLU A 140 14.08 11.15 8.24
N ILE A 141 13.02 10.46 7.80
CA ILE A 141 12.59 9.16 8.32
C ILE A 141 12.46 8.21 7.13
N ASP A 142 12.94 6.99 7.30
CA ASP A 142 12.74 5.91 6.34
C ASP A 142 12.43 4.62 7.09
N VAL A 143 11.19 4.15 6.93
CA VAL A 143 10.71 2.88 7.53
C VAL A 143 10.41 1.84 6.45
N MET A 144 10.69 2.15 5.18
CA MET A 144 10.41 1.22 4.07
C MET A 144 11.37 0.03 4.06
N ASP A 145 12.45 0.08 4.86
CA ASP A 145 13.30 -1.08 5.16
C ASP A 145 12.54 -2.21 5.87
N LEU A 146 11.46 -1.89 6.59
CA LEU A 146 10.58 -2.86 7.24
C LEU A 146 9.60 -3.54 6.27
N TYR A 147 9.42 -2.99 5.07
CA TYR A 147 8.46 -3.51 4.11
C TYR A 147 8.98 -4.78 3.43
N GLN A 148 8.22 -5.87 3.54
CA GLN A 148 8.47 -7.13 2.86
C GLN A 148 7.27 -7.51 2.01
N GLU A 149 7.34 -7.19 0.72
CA GLU A 149 6.33 -7.62 -0.25
C GLU A 149 6.22 -9.16 -0.26
N LYS A 150 5.00 -9.67 -0.22
CA LYS A 150 4.67 -11.10 -0.26
C LYS A 150 3.60 -11.38 -1.31
N ASN A 151 3.62 -12.60 -1.84
CA ASN A 151 2.52 -13.18 -2.59
C ASN A 151 2.23 -14.58 -2.02
N GLY A 152 1.12 -14.70 -1.27
CA GLY A 152 0.89 -15.85 -0.39
C GLY A 152 2.07 -16.03 0.56
N ASN A 153 2.60 -17.25 0.64
CA ASN A 153 3.72 -17.58 1.54
C ASN A 153 5.11 -17.28 0.96
N TYR A 154 5.20 -16.62 -0.20
CA TYR A 154 6.47 -16.27 -0.84
C TYR A 154 6.83 -14.81 -0.59
N LYS A 155 8.05 -14.56 -0.11
CA LYS A 155 8.65 -13.22 -0.06
C LYS A 155 9.14 -12.82 -1.44
N ILE A 156 8.76 -11.64 -1.92
CA ILE A 156 9.34 -11.10 -3.15
C ILE A 156 10.76 -10.61 -2.84
N ILE A 157 11.74 -11.19 -3.54
CA ILE A 157 13.17 -10.96 -3.33
C ILE A 157 13.85 -10.25 -4.51
N ALA A 158 13.16 -10.11 -5.64
CA ALA A 158 13.57 -9.24 -6.74
C ALA A 158 12.34 -8.80 -7.55
N SER A 159 12.40 -7.59 -8.10
CA SER A 159 11.42 -7.08 -9.06
C SER A 159 12.10 -6.36 -10.21
N PHE A 160 11.46 -6.38 -11.37
CA PHE A 160 11.84 -5.65 -12.56
C PHE A 160 10.58 -5.03 -13.16
N ASP A 161 10.48 -3.71 -13.08
CA ASP A 161 9.34 -2.95 -13.57
C ASP A 161 9.71 -2.23 -14.88
N ILE A 162 8.86 -2.33 -15.90
CA ILE A 162 9.00 -1.57 -17.15
C ILE A 162 7.65 -1.23 -17.77
N GLY A 163 7.40 0.07 -17.96
CA GLY A 163 6.09 0.56 -18.41
C GLY A 163 4.98 0.05 -17.50
N ASN A 164 4.00 -0.65 -18.07
CA ASN A 164 2.86 -1.21 -17.31
C ASN A 164 3.05 -2.70 -16.95
N SER A 165 4.25 -3.24 -17.12
CA SER A 165 4.55 -4.65 -16.87
C SER A 165 5.64 -4.80 -15.82
N SER A 166 5.56 -5.88 -15.04
CA SER A 166 6.55 -6.23 -14.04
C SER A 166 6.80 -7.73 -14.02
N VAL A 167 8.03 -8.12 -13.69
CA VAL A 167 8.41 -9.49 -13.36
C VAL A 167 8.99 -9.50 -11.96
N VAL A 168 8.54 -10.43 -11.13
CA VAL A 168 9.03 -10.61 -9.76
C VAL A 168 9.56 -12.01 -9.54
N LEU A 169 10.49 -12.15 -8.60
CA LEU A 169 11.00 -13.41 -8.08
C LEU A 169 10.60 -13.55 -6.61
N GLY A 170 9.83 -14.58 -6.29
CA GLY A 170 9.43 -14.97 -4.95
C GLY A 170 10.31 -16.09 -4.38
N TYR A 171 10.47 -16.11 -3.07
CA TYR A 171 11.16 -17.16 -2.31
C TYR A 171 10.39 -17.59 -1.07
N ASN A 172 10.32 -18.91 -0.85
CA ASN A 172 9.80 -19.54 0.36
C ASN A 172 10.61 -20.81 0.66
N GLU A 173 11.49 -20.75 1.65
CA GLU A 173 12.34 -21.88 2.06
C GLU A 173 11.56 -23.15 2.46
N LYS A 174 10.31 -23.00 2.91
CA LYS A 174 9.47 -24.11 3.40
C LYS A 174 8.66 -24.77 2.28
N SER A 175 8.68 -24.20 1.07
CA SER A 175 7.93 -24.74 -0.07
C SER A 175 8.72 -25.83 -0.80
N PRO A 176 8.08 -26.92 -1.28
CA PRO A 176 8.72 -27.90 -2.18
C PRO A 176 9.27 -27.27 -3.46
N SER A 177 8.70 -26.14 -3.88
CA SER A 177 9.24 -25.28 -4.94
C SER A 177 9.61 -23.93 -4.32
N PRO A 178 10.83 -23.78 -3.78
CA PRO A 178 11.19 -22.60 -2.99
C PRO A 178 11.21 -21.31 -3.78
N TYR A 179 11.33 -21.37 -5.11
CA TYR A 179 11.40 -20.20 -5.96
C TYR A 179 10.21 -20.15 -6.91
N VAL A 180 9.78 -18.95 -7.25
CA VAL A 180 8.73 -18.74 -8.24
C VAL A 180 8.89 -17.39 -8.91
N THR A 181 8.70 -17.33 -10.22
CA THR A 181 8.63 -16.05 -10.94
C THR A 181 7.18 -15.77 -11.32
N TRP A 182 6.75 -14.52 -11.22
CA TRP A 182 5.43 -14.07 -11.68
C TRP A 182 5.57 -12.88 -12.62
N LYS A 183 4.64 -12.73 -13.57
CA LYS A 183 4.36 -11.44 -14.21
C LYS A 183 3.28 -10.73 -13.39
N THR A 184 3.37 -9.42 -13.33
CA THR A 184 2.41 -8.55 -12.63
C THR A 184 2.48 -7.15 -13.25
N THR A 185 1.81 -6.17 -12.64
CA THR A 185 1.93 -4.74 -12.95
C THR A 185 2.78 -4.05 -11.86
N PRO A 186 3.43 -2.91 -12.14
CA PRO A 186 4.23 -2.20 -11.13
C PRO A 186 3.46 -1.88 -9.84
N ASP A 187 2.18 -1.55 -9.96
CA ASP A 187 1.27 -1.26 -8.84
C ASP A 187 0.65 -2.52 -8.18
N ARG A 188 0.91 -3.71 -8.73
CA ARG A 188 0.32 -5.00 -8.35
C ARG A 188 -1.22 -5.04 -8.40
N LYS A 189 -1.88 -4.06 -9.02
CA LYS A 189 -3.35 -3.90 -9.01
C LYS A 189 -4.09 -5.12 -9.55
N ASN A 190 -3.52 -5.80 -10.55
CA ASN A 190 -4.09 -6.99 -11.16
C ASN A 190 -3.57 -8.30 -10.56
N GLY A 191 -2.92 -8.23 -9.39
CA GLY A 191 -2.31 -9.38 -8.72
C GLY A 191 -1.12 -9.97 -9.46
N TYR A 192 -0.77 -11.20 -9.11
CA TYR A 192 0.36 -11.93 -9.67
C TYR A 192 -0.13 -13.04 -10.60
N TYR A 193 0.32 -13.03 -11.85
CA TYR A 193 -0.15 -13.96 -12.88
C TYR A 193 1.02 -14.66 -13.57
N THR A 194 0.73 -15.80 -14.22
CA THR A 194 1.70 -16.64 -14.94
C THR A 194 2.90 -17.07 -14.07
N GLY A 195 2.64 -17.86 -13.03
CA GLY A 195 3.68 -18.34 -12.10
C GLY A 195 4.54 -19.47 -12.68
N HIS A 196 5.87 -19.37 -12.64
CA HIS A 196 6.77 -20.50 -12.91
C HIS A 196 7.50 -20.89 -11.63
N TYR A 197 7.23 -22.10 -11.13
CA TYR A 197 7.80 -22.62 -9.89
C TYR A 197 9.08 -23.40 -10.15
N GLY A 198 10.10 -23.17 -9.32
CA GLY A 198 11.44 -23.74 -9.46
C GLY A 198 11.97 -24.28 -8.13
N VAL A 199 12.77 -25.35 -8.24
CA VAL A 199 13.37 -26.02 -7.09
C VAL A 199 14.77 -25.50 -6.74
N THR A 200 15.50 -24.95 -7.72
CA THR A 200 16.86 -24.43 -7.50
C THR A 200 16.92 -22.92 -7.72
N LYS A 201 17.79 -22.26 -6.95
CA LYS A 201 18.09 -20.83 -7.11
C LYS A 201 18.53 -20.52 -8.55
N GLU A 202 19.46 -21.31 -9.09
CA GLU A 202 20.01 -21.08 -10.42
C GLU A 202 18.93 -21.10 -11.52
N SER A 203 18.08 -22.15 -11.54
CA SER A 203 17.02 -22.26 -12.54
C SER A 203 16.01 -21.10 -12.44
N ALA A 204 15.62 -20.71 -11.23
CA ALA A 204 14.70 -19.61 -10.99
C ALA A 204 15.28 -18.25 -11.40
N PHE A 205 16.56 -17.99 -11.10
CA PHE A 205 17.22 -16.75 -11.54
C PHE A 205 17.42 -16.71 -13.06
N ASN A 206 17.65 -17.85 -13.71
CA ASN A 206 17.73 -17.92 -15.17
C ASN A 206 16.37 -17.65 -15.82
N ASP A 207 15.29 -18.23 -15.29
CA ASP A 207 13.92 -17.93 -15.74
C ASP A 207 13.56 -16.46 -15.49
N TYR A 208 13.85 -15.92 -14.31
CA TYR A 208 13.66 -14.50 -13.98
C TYR A 208 14.33 -13.59 -15.00
N LYS A 209 15.64 -13.79 -15.26
CA LYS A 209 16.40 -13.01 -16.25
C LYS A 209 15.78 -13.12 -17.66
N LYS A 210 15.37 -14.32 -18.06
CA LYS A 210 14.73 -14.55 -19.36
C LYS A 210 13.42 -13.74 -19.46
N ARG A 211 12.56 -13.83 -18.45
CA ARG A 211 11.27 -13.12 -18.41
C ARG A 211 11.43 -11.61 -18.35
N CYS A 212 12.44 -11.10 -17.64
CA CYS A 212 12.76 -9.66 -17.67
C CYS A 212 13.15 -9.20 -19.08
N LYS A 213 13.99 -9.97 -19.79
CA LYS A 213 14.37 -9.66 -21.18
C LYS A 213 13.19 -9.69 -22.13
N GLU A 214 12.31 -10.68 -22.01
CA GLU A 214 11.07 -10.75 -22.78
C GLU A 214 10.19 -9.52 -22.53
N CYS A 215 9.97 -9.17 -21.26
CA CYS A 215 9.20 -8.00 -20.85
C CYS A 215 9.79 -6.69 -21.42
N PHE A 216 11.12 -6.56 -21.36
CA PHE A 216 11.85 -5.43 -21.91
C PHE A 216 11.68 -5.31 -23.43
N ASN A 217 11.88 -6.41 -24.16
CA ASN A 217 11.73 -6.44 -25.62
C ASN A 217 10.28 -6.15 -26.05
N GLU A 218 9.29 -6.71 -25.35
CA GLU A 218 7.87 -6.41 -25.58
C GLU A 218 7.57 -4.92 -25.40
N HIS A 219 8.13 -4.28 -24.37
CA HIS A 219 7.99 -2.85 -24.15
C HIS A 219 8.65 -2.03 -25.26
N LEU A 220 9.91 -2.31 -25.59
CA LEU A 220 10.62 -1.62 -26.68
C LEU A 220 9.91 -1.72 -28.02
N ASN A 221 9.38 -2.91 -28.35
CA ASN A 221 8.63 -3.11 -29.59
C ASN A 221 7.36 -2.24 -29.62
N LYS A 222 6.64 -2.13 -28.51
CA LYS A 222 5.46 -1.26 -28.40
C LYS A 222 5.83 0.21 -28.57
N GLU A 223 6.90 0.68 -27.92
CA GLU A 223 7.36 2.07 -28.06
C GLU A 223 7.87 2.37 -29.48
N SER A 224 8.61 1.45 -30.10
CA SER A 224 9.06 1.56 -31.49
C SER A 224 7.89 1.69 -32.47
N GLN A 225 6.86 0.86 -32.30
CA GLN A 225 5.63 0.94 -33.09
C GLN A 225 4.89 2.26 -32.90
N LYS A 226 4.78 2.77 -31.67
CA LYS A 226 4.16 4.08 -31.38
C LYS A 226 4.91 5.23 -32.06
N LEU A 227 6.23 5.16 -32.11
CA LEU A 227 7.09 6.16 -32.73
C LEU A 227 7.18 6.02 -34.26
N GLY A 228 6.53 5.00 -34.85
CA GLY A 228 6.60 4.74 -36.29
C GLY A 228 7.98 4.31 -36.78
N ILE A 229 8.86 3.87 -35.89
CA ILE A 229 10.21 3.42 -36.22
C ILE A 229 10.07 2.00 -36.79
N LYS A 230 10.09 1.87 -38.12
CA LYS A 230 10.28 0.56 -38.75
C LYS A 230 11.75 0.18 -38.63
N ASP A 231 12.04 -0.97 -38.02
CA ASP A 231 13.38 -1.55 -38.05
C ASP A 231 13.86 -1.62 -39.51
N LYS A 232 14.88 -0.83 -39.85
CA LYS A 232 15.70 -1.09 -41.03
C LYS A 232 16.55 -2.31 -40.72
N CYS A 233 15.94 -3.49 -40.75
CA CYS A 233 16.68 -4.74 -40.67
C CYS A 233 17.53 -4.87 -41.95
N ASN A 234 18.84 -4.98 -41.74
CA ASN A 234 19.90 -5.11 -42.74
C ASN A 234 19.47 -6.00 -43.93
N LYS A 235 19.38 -5.41 -45.12
CA LYS A 235 19.60 -6.18 -46.34
C LYS A 235 21.10 -6.43 -46.42
N GLY A 236 21.49 -7.67 -46.19
CA GLY A 236 22.84 -8.13 -46.46
C GLY A 236 23.29 -7.66 -47.84
N VAL A 237 24.45 -7.02 -47.87
CA VAL A 237 25.21 -6.95 -49.11
C VAL A 237 26.02 -8.23 -49.14
N GLU A 238 25.43 -9.27 -49.73
CA GLU A 238 26.24 -10.25 -50.46
C GLU A 238 26.89 -9.49 -51.63
N ARG A 239 28.21 -9.38 -51.58
CA ARG A 239 29.13 -9.51 -52.72
C ARG A 239 30.57 -9.47 -52.26
#